data_AF-A0A7Y4HZG6-F1
#
_entry.id   AF-A0A7Y4HZG6-F1
#
_cell.length_a   1.000
_cell.length_b   1.000
_cell.length_c   1.000
_cell.angle_alpha   90.00
_cell.angle_beta   90.00
_cell.angle_gamma   90.00
#
_symmetry.space_group_name_H-M   'P 1'
#
loop_
_entity.id
_entity.type
_entity.pdbx_description
1 polymer ?
#
loop_
_entity_poly.entity_id
_entity_poly.type
_entity_poly.pdbx_seq_one_letter_code
_entity_poly.pdbx_strand_id
1 'polypeptide(L)'
;MASSQARTQSTPTYRPTYQWRVVDIVVASVVAVAVGVVFFAWSAGYTGISAITSAFPPLAGLYTGGWLIAGVLGGLIIRKPGAAIYCEVLAAAVSALLGTQFGLTTLLSGAIQGLGAELIFLLFLYRKWNLGVALLAGLGAGLALAISENILYNALWAFEWQLMYVVFASISGVVIAGLLSWLAVRGLAKTGVLSAFAAGRTADV
;
A
#
# COMPACT_ATOMS: atom_id res chain seq x y z
N MET A 1 38.84 48.59 -11.16
CA MET A 1 38.51 47.58 -10.14
C MET A 1 37.00 47.37 -10.15
N ALA A 2 36.51 46.30 -10.77
CA ALA A 2 35.08 45.97 -10.79
C ALA A 2 34.81 44.88 -9.75
N SER A 3 34.09 45.23 -8.69
CA SER A 3 33.69 44.34 -7.61
C SER A 3 32.60 43.37 -8.09
N SER A 4 32.98 42.10 -8.27
CA SER A 4 32.06 40.98 -8.51
C SER A 4 31.20 40.74 -7.27
N GLN A 5 29.92 41.07 -7.33
CA GLN A 5 28.97 40.72 -6.29
C GLN A 5 28.61 39.23 -6.41
N ALA A 6 29.11 38.43 -5.47
CA ALA A 6 28.73 37.03 -5.33
C ALA A 6 27.23 36.95 -5.01
N ARG A 7 26.43 36.48 -5.97
CA ARG A 7 25.01 36.21 -5.81
C ARG A 7 24.88 35.04 -4.82
N THR A 8 24.56 35.32 -3.56
CA THR A 8 24.15 34.28 -2.60
C THR A 8 22.88 33.62 -3.14
N GLN A 9 23.04 32.45 -3.74
CA GLN A 9 21.92 31.61 -4.14
C GLN A 9 21.28 31.09 -2.86
N SER A 10 20.12 31.64 -2.50
CA SER A 10 19.29 31.10 -1.43
C SER A 10 18.85 29.69 -1.83
N THR A 11 19.34 28.68 -1.12
CA THR A 11 18.90 27.30 -1.30
C THR A 11 17.41 27.23 -0.95
N PRO A 12 16.50 26.89 -1.89
CA PRO A 12 15.09 26.87 -1.59
C PRO A 12 14.82 25.83 -0.51
N THR A 13 14.38 26.26 0.67
CA THR A 13 13.85 25.37 1.70
C THR A 13 12.55 24.74 1.19
N TYR A 14 12.64 23.48 0.76
CA TYR A 14 11.49 22.69 0.35
C TYR A 14 10.58 22.45 1.56
N ARG A 15 9.49 23.24 1.68
CA ARG A 15 8.43 22.95 2.63
C ARG A 15 7.58 21.81 2.05
N PRO A 16 7.40 20.68 2.76
CA PRO A 16 6.48 19.65 2.31
C PRO A 16 5.07 20.24 2.23
N THR A 17 4.45 20.17 1.05
CA THR A 17 3.05 20.57 0.86
C THR A 17 2.18 19.32 0.77
N TYR A 18 1.06 19.34 1.49
CA TYR A 18 0.07 18.24 1.44
C TYR A 18 -0.86 18.32 0.21
N GLN A 19 -0.73 19.38 -0.60
CA GLN A 19 -1.52 19.53 -1.83
C GLN A 19 -1.00 18.60 -2.92
N TRP A 20 -1.90 17.84 -3.53
CA TRP A 20 -1.59 17.00 -4.69
C TRP A 20 -1.27 17.85 -5.91
N ARG A 21 -0.14 17.58 -6.56
CA ARG A 21 0.19 18.11 -7.87
C ARG A 21 -0.35 17.16 -8.93
N VAL A 22 -0.54 17.65 -10.15
CA VAL A 22 -0.94 16.81 -11.29
C VAL A 22 -0.01 15.61 -11.46
N VAL A 23 1.31 15.81 -11.35
CA VAL A 23 2.29 14.72 -11.44
C VAL A 23 2.13 13.66 -10.34
N ASP A 24 1.67 14.05 -9.15
CA ASP A 24 1.45 13.10 -8.05
C ASP A 24 0.24 12.22 -8.37
N ILE A 25 -0.84 12.80 -8.91
CA ILE A 25 -2.02 12.06 -9.35
C ILE A 25 -1.65 11.10 -10.48
N VAL A 26 -0.96 11.58 -11.51
CA VAL A 26 -0.59 10.76 -12.68
C VAL A 26 0.28 9.58 -12.27
N VAL A 27 1.29 9.80 -11.44
CA VAL A 27 2.18 8.70 -10.99
C VAL A 27 1.45 7.75 -10.06
N ALA A 28 0.62 8.24 -9.15
CA ALA A 28 -0.22 7.39 -8.31
C ALA A 28 -1.14 6.51 -9.17
N SER A 29 -1.77 7.08 -10.21
CA SER A 29 -2.61 6.32 -11.13
C SER A 29 -1.84 5.26 -11.89
N VAL A 30 -0.66 5.58 -12.44
CA VAL A 30 0.16 4.62 -13.19
C VAL A 30 0.60 3.47 -12.29
N VAL A 31 1.05 3.77 -11.06
CA VAL A 31 1.41 2.75 -10.07
C VAL A 31 0.20 1.88 -9.71
N ALA A 32 -0.94 2.50 -9.41
CA ALA A 32 -2.16 1.78 -9.06
C ALA A 32 -2.65 0.88 -10.20
N VAL A 33 -2.58 1.32 -11.46
CA VAL A 33 -2.92 0.49 -12.62
C VAL A 33 -1.98 -0.70 -12.74
N ALA A 34 -0.66 -0.49 -12.62
CA ALA A 34 0.31 -1.57 -12.68
C ALA A 34 0.07 -2.60 -11.55
N VAL A 35 -0.15 -2.14 -10.33
CA VAL A 35 -0.46 -3.02 -9.19
C VAL A 35 -1.85 -3.65 -9.32
N GLY A 36 -2.82 -3.00 -9.95
CA GLY A 36 -4.14 -3.57 -10.24
C GLY A 36 -4.08 -4.80 -11.16
N VAL A 37 -3.15 -4.80 -12.13
CA VAL A 37 -2.85 -6.00 -12.94
C VAL A 37 -2.24 -7.10 -12.06
N VAL A 38 -1.36 -6.74 -11.14
CA VAL A 38 -0.81 -7.69 -10.15
C VAL A 38 -1.93 -8.25 -9.28
N PHE A 39 -2.88 -7.45 -8.82
CA PHE A 39 -4.02 -7.91 -8.03
C PHE A 39 -4.90 -8.87 -8.82
N PHE A 40 -5.12 -8.60 -10.10
CA PHE A 40 -5.85 -9.52 -10.97
C PHE A 40 -5.14 -10.88 -11.05
N ALA A 41 -3.84 -10.89 -11.33
CA ALA A 41 -3.04 -12.13 -11.37
C ALA A 41 -2.99 -12.83 -10.01
N TRP A 42 -2.84 -12.07 -8.92
CA TRP A 42 -2.84 -12.58 -7.55
C TRP A 42 -4.18 -13.21 -7.19
N SER A 43 -5.28 -12.60 -7.61
CA SER A 43 -6.63 -13.13 -7.39
C SER A 43 -6.87 -14.46 -8.11
N ALA A 44 -6.26 -14.66 -9.28
CA ALA A 44 -6.35 -15.94 -10.00
C ALA A 44 -5.72 -17.11 -9.22
N GLY A 45 -4.65 -16.84 -8.45
CA GLY A 45 -4.01 -17.85 -7.60
C GLY A 45 -4.82 -18.24 -6.36
N TYR A 46 -5.76 -17.40 -5.92
CA TYR A 46 -6.46 -17.58 -4.64
C TYR A 46 -7.28 -18.86 -4.56
N THR A 47 -7.86 -19.32 -5.68
CA THR A 47 -8.68 -20.54 -5.70
C THR A 47 -7.84 -21.78 -5.36
N GLY A 48 -6.60 -21.84 -5.86
CA GLY A 48 -5.66 -22.91 -5.50
C GLY A 48 -5.23 -22.84 -4.04
N ILE A 49 -4.95 -21.64 -3.54
CA ILE A 49 -4.60 -21.42 -2.12
C ILE A 49 -5.76 -21.86 -1.22
N SER A 50 -6.98 -21.44 -1.52
CA SER A 50 -8.18 -21.79 -0.77
C SER A 50 -8.39 -23.31 -0.70
N ALA A 51 -8.10 -24.03 -1.79
CA ALA A 51 -8.18 -25.48 -1.83
C ALA A 51 -7.12 -26.14 -0.92
N ILE A 52 -5.87 -25.67 -0.97
CA ILE A 52 -4.76 -26.20 -0.17
C ILE A 52 -4.96 -25.91 1.32
N THR A 53 -5.51 -24.75 1.66
CA THR A 53 -5.78 -24.36 3.05
C THR A 53 -7.12 -24.85 3.56
N SER A 54 -7.89 -25.64 2.79
CA SER A 54 -9.25 -26.07 3.17
C SER A 54 -9.33 -26.82 4.50
N ALA A 55 -8.28 -27.58 4.86
CA ALA A 55 -8.19 -28.29 6.14
C ALA A 55 -7.98 -27.34 7.34
N PHE A 56 -7.37 -26.18 7.12
CA PHE A 56 -7.22 -25.12 8.12
C PHE A 56 -7.35 -23.73 7.45
N PRO A 57 -8.60 -23.31 7.14
CA PRO A 57 -8.91 -22.11 6.37
C PRO A 57 -8.22 -20.82 6.85
N PRO A 58 -7.99 -20.58 8.17
CA PRO A 58 -7.27 -19.40 8.61
C PRO A 58 -5.91 -19.18 7.94
N LEU A 59 -5.22 -20.24 7.49
CA LEU A 59 -3.93 -20.11 6.78
C LEU A 59 -4.02 -19.32 5.48
N ALA A 60 -5.18 -19.23 4.84
CA ALA A 60 -5.39 -18.39 3.66
C ALA A 60 -5.04 -16.92 3.94
N GLY A 61 -5.11 -16.49 5.21
CA GLY A 61 -4.67 -15.17 5.65
C GLY A 61 -3.22 -14.86 5.29
N LEU A 62 -2.33 -15.85 5.23
CA LEU A 62 -0.93 -15.64 4.84
C LEU A 62 -0.77 -15.21 3.38
N TYR A 63 -1.76 -15.41 2.53
CA TYR A 63 -1.75 -15.03 1.12
C TYR A 63 -2.28 -13.61 0.86
N THR A 64 -2.96 -13.00 1.84
CA THR A 64 -3.77 -11.79 1.60
C THR A 64 -2.94 -10.54 1.34
N GLY A 65 -1.68 -10.50 1.79
CA GLY A 65 -0.82 -9.33 1.69
C GLY A 65 -0.55 -8.86 0.26
N GLY A 66 -0.74 -9.72 -0.74
CA GLY A 66 -0.62 -9.32 -2.15
C GLY A 66 -1.63 -8.26 -2.59
N TRP A 67 -2.83 -8.23 -1.98
CA TRP A 67 -3.87 -7.24 -2.25
C TRP A 67 -3.73 -5.95 -1.45
N LEU A 68 -2.65 -5.79 -0.67
CA LEU A 68 -2.45 -4.64 0.22
C LEU A 68 -1.29 -3.75 -0.25
N ILE A 69 -0.57 -4.20 -1.29
CA ILE A 69 0.67 -3.58 -1.76
C ILE A 69 0.38 -2.18 -2.32
N ALA A 70 -0.73 -1.99 -3.03
CA ALA A 70 -1.01 -0.75 -3.76
C ALA A 70 -1.04 0.46 -2.83
N GLY A 71 -1.71 0.35 -1.69
CA GLY A 71 -1.85 1.42 -0.71
C GLY A 71 -0.54 1.73 0.00
N VAL A 72 0.19 0.71 0.47
CA VAL A 72 1.48 0.93 1.13
C VAL A 72 2.50 1.51 0.16
N LEU A 73 2.63 0.94 -1.04
CA LEU A 73 3.53 1.42 -2.09
C LEU A 73 3.18 2.84 -2.53
N GLY A 74 1.89 3.11 -2.79
CA GLY A 74 1.40 4.43 -3.17
C GLY A 74 1.68 5.49 -2.11
N GLY A 75 1.41 5.18 -0.85
CA GLY A 75 1.72 6.03 0.29
C GLY A 75 3.21 6.37 0.37
N LEU A 76 4.08 5.36 0.29
CA LEU A 76 5.53 5.52 0.38
C LEU A 76 6.13 6.35 -0.77
N ILE A 77 5.57 6.24 -1.99
CA ILE A 77 6.05 7.00 -3.17
C ILE A 77 5.56 8.45 -3.11
N ILE A 78 4.24 8.66 -2.95
CA ILE A 78 3.62 9.98 -3.10
C ILE A 78 3.83 10.84 -1.85
N ARG A 79 3.84 10.22 -0.67
CA ARG A 79 4.07 10.86 0.63
C ARG A 79 3.10 12.00 0.97
N LYS A 80 1.81 11.84 0.63
CA LYS A 80 0.75 12.81 0.88
C LYS A 80 -0.50 12.17 1.47
N PRO A 81 -1.33 12.94 2.20
CA PRO A 81 -2.61 12.44 2.70
C PRO A 81 -3.50 11.94 1.57
N GLY A 82 -4.10 10.78 1.80
CA GLY A 82 -4.99 10.08 0.89
C GLY A 82 -4.29 9.22 -0.17
N ALA A 83 -2.95 9.15 -0.18
CA ALA A 83 -2.23 8.42 -1.22
C ALA A 83 -2.39 6.91 -1.12
N ALA A 84 -2.45 6.36 0.10
CA ALA A 84 -2.62 4.92 0.27
C ALA A 84 -4.02 4.50 -0.13
N ILE A 85 -5.05 5.17 0.38
CA ILE A 85 -6.44 4.84 0.03
C ILE A 85 -6.72 5.04 -1.47
N TYR A 86 -6.19 6.10 -2.08
CA TYR A 86 -6.36 6.36 -3.51
C TYR A 86 -5.76 5.22 -4.36
N CYS A 87 -4.51 4.84 -4.09
CA CYS A 87 -3.84 3.81 -4.88
C CYS A 87 -4.49 2.44 -4.69
N GLU A 88 -4.89 2.09 -3.46
CA GLU A 88 -5.55 0.82 -3.16
C GLU A 88 -6.89 0.68 -3.86
N VAL A 89 -7.76 1.69 -3.75
CA VAL A 89 -9.08 1.70 -4.40
C VAL A 89 -8.94 1.66 -5.92
N LEU A 90 -8.00 2.41 -6.49
CA LEU A 90 -7.81 2.43 -7.94
C LEU A 90 -7.23 1.11 -8.45
N ALA A 91 -6.29 0.48 -7.73
CA ALA A 91 -5.78 -0.85 -8.06
C ALA A 91 -6.89 -1.90 -8.00
N ALA A 92 -7.73 -1.85 -6.95
CA ALA A 92 -8.91 -2.70 -6.82
C ALA A 92 -9.91 -2.48 -7.96
N ALA A 93 -10.14 -1.23 -8.39
CA ALA A 93 -11.00 -0.90 -9.52
C ALA A 93 -10.50 -1.55 -10.82
N VAL A 94 -9.20 -1.40 -11.11
CA VAL A 94 -8.56 -2.00 -12.29
C VAL A 94 -8.66 -3.52 -12.24
N SER A 95 -8.38 -4.12 -11.08
CA SER A 95 -8.50 -5.56 -10.88
C SER A 95 -9.92 -6.05 -11.14
N ALA A 96 -10.93 -5.37 -10.58
CA ALA A 96 -12.34 -5.71 -10.81
C ALA A 96 -12.74 -5.59 -12.30
N LEU A 97 -12.27 -4.55 -12.99
CA LEU A 97 -12.53 -4.34 -14.42
C LEU A 97 -11.88 -5.41 -15.32
N LEU A 98 -10.74 -5.95 -14.90
CA LEU A 98 -10.09 -7.08 -15.59
C LEU A 98 -10.84 -8.41 -15.35
N GLY A 99 -11.84 -8.43 -14.46
CA GLY A 99 -12.72 -9.58 -14.26
C GLY A 99 -12.24 -10.57 -13.20
N THR A 100 -11.87 -10.10 -12.00
CA THR A 100 -11.62 -11.02 -10.88
C THR A 100 -12.91 -11.72 -10.42
N GLN A 101 -12.74 -12.91 -9.84
CA GLN A 101 -13.82 -13.70 -9.24
C GLN A 101 -14.56 -12.99 -8.09
N PHE A 102 -13.94 -11.97 -7.48
CA PHE A 102 -14.54 -11.16 -6.41
C PHE A 102 -15.43 -10.02 -6.94
N GLY A 103 -15.33 -9.69 -8.23
CA GLY A 103 -16.13 -8.65 -8.87
C GLY A 103 -16.00 -7.29 -8.18
N LEU A 104 -17.13 -6.57 -8.09
CA LEU A 104 -17.15 -5.18 -7.59
C LEU A 104 -16.94 -5.07 -6.07
N THR A 105 -17.07 -6.16 -5.31
CA THR A 105 -16.79 -6.16 -3.86
C THR A 105 -15.32 -5.85 -3.56
N THR A 106 -14.41 -6.10 -4.51
CA THR A 106 -12.99 -5.73 -4.44
C THR A 106 -12.79 -4.24 -4.17
N LEU A 107 -13.66 -3.36 -4.67
CA LEU A 107 -13.58 -1.91 -4.42
C LEU A 107 -13.82 -1.57 -2.94
N LEU A 108 -14.82 -2.22 -2.32
CA LEU A 108 -15.11 -2.05 -0.90
C LEU A 108 -13.93 -2.55 -0.07
N SER A 109 -13.41 -3.73 -0.40
CA SER A 109 -12.22 -4.30 0.24
C SER A 109 -11.02 -3.36 0.11
N GLY A 110 -10.73 -2.86 -1.09
CA GLY A 110 -9.63 -1.92 -1.34
C GLY A 110 -9.79 -0.60 -0.58
N ALA A 111 -11.01 -0.08 -0.43
CA ALA A 111 -11.27 1.10 0.38
C ALA A 111 -10.94 0.88 1.86
N ILE A 112 -11.38 -0.24 2.42
CA ILE A 112 -11.14 -0.59 3.83
C ILE A 112 -9.64 -0.84 4.07
N GLN A 113 -9.01 -1.59 3.19
CA GLN A 113 -7.58 -1.94 3.27
C GLN A 113 -6.69 -0.71 3.14
N GLY A 114 -6.99 0.13 2.14
CA GLY A 114 -6.29 1.38 1.88
C GLY A 114 -6.44 2.35 3.04
N LEU A 115 -7.63 2.42 3.65
CA LEU A 115 -7.85 3.18 4.87
C LEU A 115 -7.01 2.64 6.04
N GLY A 116 -6.89 1.32 6.19
CA GLY A 116 -6.02 0.68 7.18
C GLY A 116 -4.56 1.13 7.07
N ALA A 117 -4.01 1.17 5.85
CA ALA A 117 -2.67 1.71 5.61
C ALA A 117 -2.58 3.23 5.86
N GLU A 118 -3.55 3.99 5.35
CA GLU A 118 -3.60 5.45 5.46
C GLU A 118 -3.62 5.92 6.91
N LEU A 119 -4.38 5.24 7.77
CA LEU A 119 -4.43 5.55 9.20
C LEU A 119 -3.05 5.47 9.86
N ILE A 120 -2.20 4.52 9.45
CA ILE A 120 -0.85 4.44 9.98
C ILE A 120 0.01 5.62 9.53
N PHE A 121 -0.04 5.98 8.25
CA PHE A 121 0.68 7.17 7.77
C PHE A 121 0.18 8.46 8.46
N LEU A 122 -1.13 8.52 8.73
CA LEU A 122 -1.75 9.60 9.51
C LEU A 122 -1.28 9.62 10.97
N LEU A 123 -1.12 8.47 11.63
CA LEU A 123 -0.59 8.39 13.00
C LEU A 123 0.82 9.01 13.11
N PHE A 124 1.63 8.92 12.05
CA PHE A 124 2.93 9.57 11.96
C PHE A 124 2.88 10.97 11.31
N LEU A 125 1.67 11.51 11.11
CA LEU A 125 1.40 12.83 10.53
C LEU A 125 2.08 13.03 9.16
N TYR A 126 2.29 11.96 8.39
CA TYR A 126 3.00 11.97 7.11
C TYR A 126 4.44 12.48 7.20
N ARG A 127 5.06 12.40 8.40
CA ARG A 127 6.42 12.93 8.66
C ARG A 127 7.52 11.87 8.61
N LYS A 128 7.18 10.58 8.70
CA LYS A 128 8.14 9.46 8.74
C LYS A 128 7.81 8.43 7.66
N TRP A 129 8.83 7.97 6.93
CA TRP A 129 8.69 7.08 5.76
C TRP A 129 9.69 5.90 5.78
N ASN A 130 10.14 5.52 6.97
CA ASN A 130 11.12 4.45 7.17
C ASN A 130 10.49 3.05 7.17
N LEU A 131 11.35 2.02 7.20
CA LEU A 131 10.94 0.61 7.23
C LEU A 131 9.90 0.34 8.32
N GLY A 132 10.10 0.85 9.54
CA GLY A 132 9.16 0.63 10.64
C GLY A 132 7.76 1.15 10.32
N VAL A 133 7.63 2.33 9.72
CA VAL A 133 6.33 2.88 9.30
C VAL A 133 5.73 2.05 8.15
N ALA A 134 6.55 1.57 7.20
CA ALA A 134 6.07 0.71 6.12
C ALA A 134 5.52 -0.63 6.65
N LEU A 135 6.24 -1.28 7.57
CA LEU A 135 5.78 -2.51 8.23
C LEU A 135 4.48 -2.28 9.00
N LEU A 136 4.38 -1.18 9.75
CA LEU A 136 3.16 -0.82 10.47
C LEU A 136 2.01 -0.51 9.51
N ALA A 137 2.26 0.15 8.37
CA ALA A 137 1.23 0.41 7.36
C ALA A 137 0.70 -0.89 6.75
N GLY A 138 1.59 -1.85 6.47
CA GLY A 138 1.21 -3.21 6.08
C GLY A 138 0.41 -3.94 7.15
N LEU A 139 0.78 -3.81 8.43
CA LEU A 139 0.00 -4.32 9.56
C LEU A 139 -1.40 -3.70 9.61
N GLY A 140 -1.51 -2.38 9.48
CA GLY A 140 -2.78 -1.66 9.49
C GLY A 140 -3.71 -2.10 8.36
N ALA A 141 -3.17 -2.26 7.15
CA ALA A 141 -3.90 -2.80 6.01
C ALA A 141 -4.36 -4.25 6.24
N GLY A 142 -3.48 -5.10 6.78
CA GLY A 142 -3.77 -6.51 7.06
C GLY A 142 -4.83 -6.68 8.15
N LEU A 143 -4.79 -5.86 9.20
CA LEU A 143 -5.82 -5.81 10.24
C LEU A 143 -7.17 -5.36 9.67
N ALA A 144 -7.18 -4.29 8.86
CA ALA A 144 -8.39 -3.79 8.23
C ALA A 144 -9.03 -4.84 7.31
N LEU A 145 -8.20 -5.53 6.50
CA LEU A 145 -8.62 -6.68 5.70
C LEU A 145 -9.27 -7.74 6.58
N ALA A 146 -8.53 -8.26 7.56
CA ALA A 146 -8.97 -9.42 8.33
C ALA A 146 -10.23 -9.15 9.15
N ILE A 147 -10.35 -7.96 9.73
CA ILE A 147 -11.55 -7.54 10.46
C ILE A 147 -12.74 -7.49 9.50
N SER A 148 -12.57 -6.88 8.32
CA SER A 148 -13.66 -6.77 7.34
C SER A 148 -14.11 -8.13 6.83
N GLU A 149 -13.19 -9.03 6.52
CA GLU A 149 -13.51 -10.36 6.01
C GLU A 149 -14.08 -11.28 7.09
N ASN A 150 -13.65 -11.14 8.35
CA ASN A 150 -14.30 -11.85 9.45
C ASN A 150 -15.76 -11.45 9.62
N ILE A 151 -16.08 -10.17 9.40
CA ILE A 151 -17.47 -9.68 9.46
C ILE A 151 -18.27 -10.13 8.23
N LEU A 152 -17.67 -10.05 7.03
CA LEU A 152 -18.38 -10.28 5.76
C LEU A 152 -18.48 -11.76 5.37
N TYR A 153 -17.45 -12.55 5.64
CA TYR A 153 -17.27 -13.89 5.08
C TYR A 153 -17.07 -14.97 6.14
N ASN A 154 -16.38 -14.66 7.25
CA ASN A 154 -16.05 -15.66 8.28
C ASN A 154 -16.87 -15.51 9.56
N ALA A 155 -18.04 -14.88 9.50
CA ALA A 155 -18.85 -14.57 10.69
C ALA A 155 -19.29 -15.82 11.48
N LEU A 156 -19.37 -16.97 10.80
CA LEU A 156 -19.76 -18.26 11.37
C LEU A 156 -18.58 -19.09 11.90
N TRP A 157 -17.34 -18.63 11.71
CA TRP A 157 -16.18 -19.33 12.24
C TRP A 157 -16.12 -19.22 13.77
N ALA A 158 -15.53 -20.22 14.41
CA ALA A 158 -15.16 -20.12 15.82
C ALA A 158 -14.24 -18.91 16.05
N PHE A 159 -14.36 -18.28 17.22
CA PHE A 159 -13.60 -17.07 17.54
C PHE A 159 -12.08 -17.28 17.42
N GLU A 160 -11.59 -18.45 17.81
CA GLU A 160 -10.18 -18.83 17.70
C GLU A 160 -9.71 -18.82 16.23
N TRP A 161 -10.55 -19.28 15.31
CA TRP A 161 -10.22 -19.31 13.87
C TRP A 161 -10.22 -17.91 13.28
N GLN A 162 -11.17 -17.06 13.67
CA GLN A 162 -11.17 -15.64 13.30
C GLN A 162 -9.91 -14.94 13.81
N LEU A 163 -9.50 -15.21 15.05
CA LEU A 163 -8.28 -14.64 15.63
C LEU A 163 -7.02 -15.11 14.90
N MET A 164 -6.92 -16.41 14.58
CA MET A 164 -5.81 -16.94 13.78
C MET A 164 -5.76 -16.31 12.39
N TYR A 165 -6.91 -16.11 11.75
CA TYR A 165 -7.00 -15.43 10.46
C TYR A 165 -6.43 -14.01 10.53
N VAL A 166 -6.81 -13.25 11.57
CA VAL A 166 -6.27 -11.90 11.83
C VAL A 166 -4.76 -11.93 12.00
N VAL A 167 -4.22 -12.87 12.77
CA VAL A 167 -2.77 -13.01 12.96
C VAL A 167 -2.06 -13.29 11.63
N PHE A 168 -2.57 -14.24 10.85
CA PHE A 168 -1.96 -14.62 9.56
C PHE A 168 -2.04 -13.50 8.51
N ALA A 169 -3.18 -12.84 8.38
CA ALA A 169 -3.34 -11.68 7.51
C ALA A 169 -2.46 -10.51 7.94
N SER A 170 -2.29 -10.30 9.24
CA SER A 170 -1.38 -9.28 9.79
C SER A 170 0.08 -9.57 9.42
N ILE A 171 0.52 -10.82 9.58
CA ILE A 171 1.87 -11.25 9.19
C ILE A 171 2.07 -11.05 7.68
N SER A 172 1.08 -11.45 6.87
CA SER A 172 1.11 -11.26 5.41
C SER A 172 1.20 -9.78 5.04
N GLY A 173 0.39 -8.93 5.67
CA GLY A 173 0.43 -7.49 5.46
C GLY A 173 1.78 -6.88 5.82
N VAL A 174 2.37 -7.26 6.95
CA VAL A 174 3.71 -6.77 7.35
C VAL A 174 4.78 -7.18 6.34
N VAL A 175 4.81 -8.45 5.93
CA VAL A 175 5.88 -9.00 5.09
C VAL A 175 5.68 -8.64 3.61
N ILE A 176 4.49 -8.85 3.07
CA ILE A 176 4.23 -8.62 1.65
C ILE A 176 3.90 -7.14 1.43
N ALA A 177 2.91 -6.58 2.12
CA ALA A 177 2.52 -5.19 1.86
C ALA A 177 3.54 -4.18 2.41
N GLY A 178 4.06 -4.41 3.61
CA GLY A 178 5.01 -3.52 4.26
C GLY A 178 6.43 -3.64 3.72
N LEU A 179 7.07 -4.78 3.95
CA LEU A 179 8.49 -4.98 3.62
C LEU A 179 8.74 -4.96 2.11
N LEU A 180 7.95 -5.70 1.32
CA LEU A 180 8.17 -5.75 -0.14
C LEU A 180 7.95 -4.38 -0.78
N SER A 181 6.91 -3.64 -0.40
CA SER A 181 6.68 -2.27 -0.92
C SER A 181 7.83 -1.34 -0.58
N TRP A 182 8.33 -1.41 0.66
CA TRP A 182 9.49 -0.62 1.06
C TRP A 182 10.73 -0.95 0.22
N LEU A 183 11.03 -2.24 0.03
CA LEU A 183 12.13 -2.68 -0.83
C LEU A 183 11.93 -2.25 -2.30
N ALA A 184 10.69 -2.30 -2.80
CA ALA A 184 10.35 -1.86 -4.15
C ALA A 184 10.61 -0.36 -4.33
N VAL A 185 10.21 0.49 -3.37
CA VAL A 185 10.50 1.93 -3.41
C VAL A 185 12.00 2.19 -3.39
N ARG A 186 12.79 1.45 -2.61
CA ARG A 186 14.27 1.58 -2.63
C ARG A 186 14.86 1.20 -3.97
N GLY A 187 14.38 0.11 -4.56
CA GLY A 187 14.79 -0.32 -5.90
C GLY A 187 14.50 0.76 -6.94
N LEU A 188 13.27 1.28 -6.95
CA LEU A 188 12.83 2.36 -7.84
C LEU A 188 13.60 3.67 -7.60
N ALA A 189 13.90 4.03 -6.36
CA ALA A 189 14.69 5.21 -6.06
C ALA A 189 16.10 5.12 -6.67
N LYS A 190 16.72 3.94 -6.66
CA LYS A 190 18.05 3.71 -7.25
C LYS A 190 18.07 3.85 -8.78
N THR A 191 16.95 3.66 -9.47
CA THR A 191 16.87 3.86 -10.93
C THR A 191 16.73 5.33 -11.34
N GLY A 192 16.47 6.22 -10.39
CA GLY A 192 16.22 7.64 -10.64
C GLY A 192 14.80 7.98 -11.09
N VAL A 193 13.93 6.98 -11.31
CA VAL A 193 12.54 7.19 -11.76
C VAL A 193 11.73 7.99 -10.74
N LEU A 194 12.09 7.93 -9.46
CA LEU A 194 11.44 8.66 -8.37
C LEU A 194 12.08 10.03 -8.06
N SER A 195 13.02 10.52 -8.87
CA SER A 195 13.74 11.79 -8.62
C SER A 195 12.82 13.02 -8.48
N ALA A 196 11.67 13.00 -9.15
CA ALA A 196 10.62 14.01 -9.04
C ALA A 196 9.87 14.01 -7.68
N PHE A 197 9.99 12.93 -6.90
CA PHE A 197 9.30 12.70 -5.63
C PHE A 197 10.23 12.81 -4.43
N ALA A 198 9.65 13.08 -3.25
CA ALA A 198 10.41 13.06 -2.00
C ALA A 198 11.03 11.67 -1.75
N ALA A 199 10.33 10.61 -2.13
CA ALA A 199 10.80 9.22 -2.05
C ALA A 199 12.12 8.95 -2.81
N GLY A 200 12.40 9.65 -3.91
CA GLY A 200 13.67 9.51 -4.63
C GLY A 200 14.78 10.46 -4.16
N ARG A 201 14.47 11.42 -3.27
CA ARG A 201 15.43 12.45 -2.80
C ARG A 201 15.91 12.23 -1.36
N THR A 202 15.34 11.26 -0.65
CA THR A 202 15.62 11.03 0.77
C THR A 202 16.07 9.58 0.98
N ALA A 203 17.10 9.40 1.81
CA ALA A 203 17.64 8.08 2.17
C ALA A 203 16.83 7.39 3.29
N ASP A 204 15.66 7.93 3.62
CA ASP A 204 14.76 7.39 4.66
C ASP A 204 13.93 6.20 4.17
N VAL A 205 14.03 5.87 2.87
CA VAL A 205 13.65 4.55 2.33
C VAL A 205 14.87 3.66 2.21
#